data_AF-W1XM95-F1
#
_entry.id   AF-W1XM95-F1
#
_cell.length_a   1.000
_cell.length_b   1.000
_cell.length_c   1.000
_cell.angle_alpha   90.00
_cell.angle_beta   90.00
_cell.angle_gamma   90.00
#
_symmetry.space_group_name_H-M   'P 1'
#
loop_
_entity.id
_entity.type
_entity.pdbx_description
1 polymer ?
#
loop_
_entity_poly.entity_id
_entity_poly.type
_entity_poly.pdbx_seq_one_letter_code
_entity_poly.pdbx_strand_id
1 'polypeptide(L)'
;DDEDRVIIDAINDKKYIALLNKVDLECKLSEEVITSLNRTIEISAKTGFGIENLKEEIKNLFFNGEIDSESLIISNTRHKQALYRSLEDCNLALEKINLNEYLDLISIYIT
;
A
#
# COMPACT_ATOMS: atom_id res chain seq x y z
N ASP A 1 -27.00 4.55 -5.04
CA ASP A 1 -27.20 5.66 -5.98
C ASP A 1 -26.10 5.67 -7.03
N ASP A 2 -26.25 6.43 -8.12
CA ASP A 2 -25.24 6.48 -9.20
C ASP A 2 -23.85 6.90 -8.71
N GLU A 3 -23.78 7.68 -7.62
CA GLU A 3 -22.53 8.05 -6.96
C GLU A 3 -21.77 6.84 -6.39
N ASP A 4 -22.47 5.87 -5.80
CA ASP A 4 -21.85 4.66 -5.25
C ASP A 4 -21.21 3.83 -6.35
N ARG A 5 -21.86 3.74 -7.53
CA ARG A 5 -21.32 3.01 -8.69
C ARG A 5 -20.02 3.63 -9.19
N VAL A 6 -19.94 4.96 -9.26
CA VAL A 6 -18.70 5.66 -9.65
C VAL A 6 -17.55 5.35 -8.68
N ILE A 7 -17.84 5.28 -7.38
CA ILE A 7 -16.84 4.93 -6.36
C ILE A 7 -16.40 3.47 -6.53
N ILE A 8 -17.34 2.54 -6.73
CA ILE A 8 -17.06 1.11 -6.94
C ILE A 8 -16.18 0.90 -8.16
N ASP A 9 -16.48 1.57 -9.28
CA ASP A 9 -15.66 1.50 -10.49
C ASP A 9 -14.25 2.08 -10.26
N ALA A 10 -14.13 3.16 -9.48
CA ALA A 10 -12.84 3.82 -9.21
C ALA A 10 -11.91 3.04 -8.27
N ILE A 11 -12.44 2.09 -7.47
CA ILE A 11 -11.66 1.30 -6.51
C ILE A 11 -11.34 -0.11 -6.99
N ASN A 12 -11.85 -0.52 -8.15
CA ASN A 12 -11.75 -1.90 -8.63
C ASN A 12 -10.30 -2.41 -8.78
N ASP A 13 -9.37 -1.52 -9.17
CA ASP A 13 -7.94 -1.84 -9.31
C ASP A 13 -7.10 -1.62 -8.04
N LYS A 14 -7.73 -1.28 -6.90
CA LYS A 14 -7.04 -0.95 -5.64
C LYS A 14 -7.28 -2.04 -4.60
N LYS A 15 -6.40 -2.12 -3.61
CA LYS A 15 -6.68 -2.88 -2.38
C LYS A 15 -7.74 -2.12 -1.58
N TYR A 16 -8.93 -2.70 -1.43
CA TYR A 16 -10.02 -2.12 -0.66
C TYR A 16 -10.70 -3.17 0.24
N ILE A 17 -11.44 -2.67 1.23
CA ILE A 17 -12.37 -3.42 2.08
C ILE A 17 -13.68 -2.63 2.06
N ALA A 18 -14.77 -3.23 1.61
CA ALA A 18 -16.10 -2.62 1.63
C ALA A 18 -16.83 -2.95 2.93
N LEU A 19 -17.50 -1.96 3.52
CA LEU A 19 -18.22 -2.13 4.79
C LEU A 19 -19.72 -1.98 4.57
N LEU A 20 -20.45 -3.08 4.77
CA LEU A 20 -21.91 -3.09 4.79
C LEU A 20 -22.37 -2.75 6.20
N ASN A 21 -22.54 -1.45 6.46
CA ASN A 21 -22.93 -0.96 7.78
C ASN A 21 -24.46 -1.02 7.98
N LYS A 22 -24.88 -1.02 9.25
CA LYS A 22 -26.28 -1.04 9.72
C LYS A 22 -26.99 -2.38 9.54
N VAL A 23 -26.30 -3.50 9.70
CA VAL A 23 -26.91 -4.85 9.65
C VAL A 23 -27.91 -5.14 10.77
N ASP A 24 -28.03 -4.25 11.76
CA ASP A 24 -29.10 -4.25 12.75
C ASP A 24 -30.47 -3.85 12.17
N LEU A 25 -30.50 -3.34 10.94
CA LEU A 25 -31.71 -2.96 10.21
C LEU A 25 -31.93 -3.88 9.00
N GLU A 26 -33.16 -3.88 8.49
CA GLU A 26 -33.49 -4.59 7.26
C GLU A 26 -32.66 -4.05 6.08
N CYS A 27 -31.99 -4.96 5.37
CA CYS A 27 -31.12 -4.61 4.26
C CYS A 27 -31.96 -4.06 3.10
N LYS A 28 -31.67 -2.83 2.69
CA LYS A 28 -32.31 -2.17 1.54
C LYS A 28 -31.42 -2.11 0.30
N LEU A 29 -30.21 -2.69 0.38
CA LEU A 29 -29.27 -2.73 -0.73
C LEU A 29 -29.67 -3.86 -1.68
N SER A 30 -29.59 -3.59 -2.97
CA SER A 30 -29.79 -4.62 -4.01
C SER A 30 -28.63 -5.61 -4.01
N GLU A 31 -28.95 -6.91 -4.16
CA GLU A 31 -27.95 -7.99 -4.23
C GLU A 31 -26.88 -7.75 -5.31
N GLU A 32 -27.23 -7.09 -6.41
CA GLU A 32 -26.31 -6.73 -7.51
C GLU A 32 -25.13 -5.86 -7.05
N VAL A 33 -25.36 -4.93 -6.13
CA VAL A 33 -24.30 -4.05 -5.60
C VAL A 33 -23.39 -4.83 -4.67
N ILE A 34 -23.96 -5.73 -3.87
CA ILE A 34 -23.20 -6.57 -2.94
C ILE A 34 -22.32 -7.55 -3.74
N THR A 35 -22.85 -8.15 -4.80
CA THR A 35 -22.08 -9.08 -5.66
C THR A 35 -20.99 -8.39 -6.47
N SER A 36 -21.12 -7.10 -6.79
CA SER A 36 -20.05 -6.32 -7.43
C SER A 36 -18.84 -6.09 -6.52
N LEU A 37 -18.99 -6.27 -5.20
CA LEU A 37 -17.97 -6.03 -4.21
C LEU A 37 -17.36 -7.37 -3.73
N ASN A 38 -16.14 -7.67 -4.17
CA ASN A 38 -15.50 -8.95 -3.85
C ASN A 38 -15.07 -9.12 -2.37
N ARG A 39 -15.00 -8.03 -1.59
CA ARG A 39 -14.53 -8.02 -0.20
C ARG A 39 -15.41 -7.13 0.68
N THR A 40 -16.54 -7.67 1.12
CA THR A 40 -17.49 -6.98 2.01
C THR A 40 -17.43 -7.51 3.43
N ILE A 41 -17.46 -6.61 4.42
CA ILE A 41 -17.62 -6.94 5.83
C ILE A 41 -18.92 -6.31 6.33
N GLU A 42 -19.78 -7.14 6.88
CA GLU A 42 -21.00 -6.70 7.55
C GLU A 42 -20.68 -6.16 8.94
N ILE A 43 -21.14 -4.94 9.21
CA ILE A 43 -20.93 -4.29 10.50
C ILE A 43 -22.21 -3.60 10.99
N SER A 44 -22.35 -3.52 12.31
CA SER A 44 -23.25 -2.53 12.92
C SER A 44 -22.42 -1.67 13.84
N ALA A 45 -22.12 -0.45 13.39
CA ALA A 45 -21.38 0.52 14.18
C ALA A 45 -22.10 0.87 15.51
N LYS A 46 -23.42 0.67 15.57
CA LYS A 46 -24.24 0.94 16.76
C LYS A 46 -24.10 -0.15 17.83
N THR A 47 -24.10 -1.41 17.44
CA THR A 47 -24.00 -2.55 18.37
C THR A 47 -22.56 -3.02 18.59
N GLY A 48 -21.64 -2.60 17.73
CA GLY A 48 -20.26 -3.07 17.69
C GLY A 48 -20.07 -4.38 16.93
N PHE A 49 -21.13 -4.91 16.31
CA PHE A 49 -21.06 -6.14 15.53
C PHE A 49 -20.12 -5.98 14.32
N GLY A 50 -19.30 -6.98 14.06
CA GLY A 50 -18.37 -7.03 12.91
C GLY A 50 -17.12 -6.16 13.04
N ILE A 51 -16.97 -5.37 14.11
CA ILE A 51 -15.77 -4.53 14.33
C ILE A 51 -14.51 -5.36 14.54
N GLU A 52 -14.60 -6.50 15.22
CA GLU A 52 -13.43 -7.36 15.44
C GLU A 52 -12.95 -8.00 14.12
N ASN A 53 -13.89 -8.47 13.29
CA ASN A 53 -13.59 -8.96 11.94
C ASN A 53 -12.96 -7.87 11.07
N LEU A 54 -13.42 -6.62 11.19
CA LEU A 54 -12.80 -5.49 10.50
C LEU A 54 -11.34 -5.29 10.93
N LYS A 55 -11.03 -5.37 12.24
CA LYS A 55 -9.66 -5.25 12.72
C LYS A 55 -8.76 -6.37 12.20
N GLU A 56 -9.27 -7.60 12.21
CA GLU A 56 -8.55 -8.76 11.70
C GLU A 56 -8.28 -8.63 10.20
N GLU A 57 -9.26 -8.18 9.42
CA GLU A 57 -9.07 -8.02 7.99
C GLU A 57 -8.15 -6.85 7.64
N ILE A 58 -8.20 -5.74 8.38
CA ILE A 58 -7.21 -4.67 8.29
C ILE A 58 -5.82 -5.24 8.60
N LYS A 59 -5.67 -6.01 9.68
CA LYS A 59 -4.41 -6.65 10.04
C LYS A 59 -3.92 -7.52 8.88
N ASN A 60 -4.75 -8.39 8.33
CA ASN A 60 -4.42 -9.22 7.18
C ASN A 60 -4.00 -8.38 5.97
N LEU A 61 -4.68 -7.29 5.67
CA LEU A 61 -4.38 -6.44 4.52
C LEU A 61 -3.02 -5.72 4.65
N PHE A 62 -2.65 -5.31 5.87
CA PHE A 62 -1.38 -4.63 6.14
C PHE A 62 -0.21 -5.58 6.40
N PHE A 63 -0.45 -6.80 6.90
CA PHE A 63 0.59 -7.74 7.33
C PHE A 63 0.75 -8.98 6.43
N ASN A 64 -0.19 -9.31 5.53
CA ASN A 64 -0.04 -10.45 4.60
C ASN A 64 0.85 -10.15 3.38
N GLY A 65 1.30 -8.91 3.19
CA GLY A 65 2.50 -8.65 2.41
C GLY A 65 3.65 -8.74 3.40
N GLU A 66 4.43 -9.82 3.31
CA GLU A 66 5.61 -10.14 4.13
C GLU A 66 6.01 -8.98 5.05
N ILE A 67 5.91 -9.18 6.36
CA ILE A 67 6.74 -8.40 7.29
C ILE A 67 8.16 -8.81 6.96
N ASP A 68 8.69 -8.23 5.89
CA ASP A 68 10.08 -8.33 5.54
C ASP A 68 10.75 -7.51 6.63
N SER A 69 11.13 -8.18 7.70
CA SER A 69 11.81 -7.57 8.84
C SER A 69 13.08 -6.83 8.39
N GLU A 70 13.57 -7.09 7.18
CA GLU A 70 14.61 -6.31 6.50
C GLU A 70 14.15 -4.89 6.12
N SER A 71 12.87 -4.70 5.75
CA SER A 71 12.31 -3.38 5.42
C SER A 71 12.23 -2.42 6.61
N LEU A 72 12.29 -2.96 7.84
CA LEU A 72 12.25 -2.15 9.07
C LEU A 72 13.52 -1.31 9.29
N ILE A 73 14.60 -1.59 8.55
CA ILE A 73 15.88 -0.86 8.68
C ILE A 73 15.73 0.60 8.19
N ILE A 74 14.83 0.87 7.23
CA ILE A 74 14.69 2.18 6.59
C ILE A 74 13.24 2.67 6.70
N SER A 75 12.85 3.07 7.91
CA SER A 75 11.52 3.66 8.17
C SER A 75 11.41 5.13 7.77
N ASN A 76 12.55 5.85 7.65
CA ASN A 76 12.58 7.27 7.34
C ASN A 76 12.81 7.51 5.84
N THR A 77 11.86 8.20 5.18
CA THR A 77 11.95 8.59 3.76
C THR A 77 13.25 9.32 3.42
N ARG A 78 13.79 10.14 4.32
CA ARG A 78 15.07 10.82 4.12
C ARG A 78 16.24 9.85 4.02
N HIS A 79 16.26 8.79 4.85
CA HIS A 79 17.29 7.76 4.79
C HIS A 79 17.17 6.94 3.51
N LYS A 80 15.93 6.59 3.11
CA LYS A 80 15.66 5.92 1.84
C LYS A 80 16.19 6.72 0.65
N GLN A 81 15.92 8.02 0.62
CA GLN A 81 16.42 8.91 -0.44
C GLN A 81 17.94 9.03 -0.43
N ALA A 82 18.58 9.11 0.75
CA ALA A 82 20.03 9.14 0.84
C ALA A 82 20.67 7.87 0.27
N LEU A 83 20.11 6.69 0.59
CA LEU A 83 20.58 5.41 0.06
C LEU A 83 20.43 5.30 -1.46
N TYR A 84 19.31 5.75 -2.02
CA TYR A 84 19.15 5.79 -3.48
C TYR A 84 20.19 6.69 -4.15
N ARG A 85 20.46 7.86 -3.58
CA ARG A 85 21.52 8.76 -4.09
C ARG A 85 22.88 8.11 -4.02
N SER A 86 23.24 7.51 -2.89
CA SER A 86 24.52 6.79 -2.75
C SER A 86 24.65 5.65 -3.76
N LEU A 87 23.56 4.92 -4.03
CA LEU A 87 23.57 3.87 -5.06
C LEU A 87 23.76 4.45 -6.47
N GLU A 88 23.08 5.55 -6.78
CA GLU A 88 23.23 6.26 -8.05
C GLU A 88 24.67 6.75 -8.25
N ASP A 89 25.26 7.37 -7.24
CA ASP A 89 26.64 7.86 -7.27
C ASP A 89 27.66 6.70 -7.45
N CYS A 90 27.46 5.58 -6.75
CA CYS A 90 28.27 4.37 -6.93
C CYS A 90 28.19 3.81 -8.36
N ASN A 91 27.00 3.79 -8.96
CA ASN A 91 26.82 3.31 -10.34
C ASN A 91 27.48 4.26 -11.34
N LEU A 92 27.37 5.57 -11.15
CA LEU A 92 28.05 6.58 -11.96
C LEU A 92 29.57 6.44 -11.86
N ALA A 93 30.09 6.21 -10.67
CA ALA A 93 31.52 5.97 -10.47
C ALA A 93 32.00 4.72 -11.21
N LEU A 94 31.24 3.62 -11.14
CA LEU A 94 31.53 2.38 -11.88
C LEU A 94 31.51 2.59 -13.40
N GLU A 95 30.52 3.32 -13.92
CA GLU A 95 30.44 3.66 -15.34
C GLU A 95 31.67 4.44 -15.79
N LYS A 96 32.07 5.47 -15.03
CA LYS A 96 33.25 6.30 -15.31
C LYS A 96 34.56 5.52 -15.27
N ILE A 97 34.68 4.54 -14.36
CA ILE A 97 35.81 3.60 -14.34
C ILE A 97 35.87 2.82 -15.66
N ASN A 98 34.73 2.30 -16.13
CA ASN A 98 34.66 1.53 -17.38
C ASN A 98 34.97 2.38 -18.63
N LEU A 99 34.75 3.70 -18.54
CA LEU A 99 35.11 4.67 -19.58
C LEU A 99 36.59 5.10 -19.54
N ASN A 100 37.41 4.52 -18.65
CA ASN A 100 38.80 4.90 -18.41
C ASN A 100 38.97 6.41 -18.12
N GLU A 101 38.02 7.03 -17.40
CA GLU A 101 38.19 8.40 -16.91
C GLU A 101 39.28 8.50 -15.83
N TYR A 102 39.74 9.71 -15.55
CA TYR A 102 40.73 9.97 -14.51
C TYR A 102 40.16 9.68 -13.12
N LEU A 103 40.96 9.01 -12.29
CA LEU A 103 40.58 8.59 -10.94
C LEU A 103 40.21 9.77 -10.03
N ASP A 104 40.84 10.93 -10.21
CA ASP A 104 40.52 12.16 -9.49
C ASP A 104 39.07 12.60 -9.72
N LEU A 105 38.54 12.45 -10.94
CA LEU A 105 37.17 12.82 -11.29
C LEU A 105 36.15 11.82 -10.73
N ILE A 106 36.52 10.53 -10.70
CA ILE A 106 35.69 9.45 -10.16
C ILE A 106 35.54 9.59 -8.63
N SER A 107 36.59 10.03 -7.94
CA SER A 107 36.58 10.14 -6.47
C SER A 107 35.51 11.09 -5.91
N ILE A 108 35.05 12.06 -6.70
CA ILE A 108 33.98 13.02 -6.34
C ILE A 108 32.65 12.30 -6.05
N TYR A 109 32.40 11.15 -6.66
CA TYR A 109 31.15 10.38 -6.50
C TYR A 109 31.20 9.39 -5.32
N ILE A 110 32.40 9.09 -4.80
CA ILE A 110 32.59 8.08 -3.75
C ILE A 110 32.92 8.74 -2.39
N THR A 111 33.36 10.00 -2.39
CA THR A 111 33.77 10.76 -1.19
C THR A 111 32.64 11.60 -0.64
#